data_AF-A0A960IIK8-F1
#
_entry.id   AF-A0A960IIK8-F1
#
_cell.length_a   1.000
_cell.length_b   1.000
_cell.length_c   1.000
_cell.angle_alpha   90.00
_cell.angle_beta   90.00
_cell.angle_gamma   90.00
#
_symmetry.space_group_name_H-M   'P 1'
#
loop_
_entity.id
_entity.type
_entity.pdbx_description
1 polymer ?
#
loop_
_entity_poly.entity_id
_entity_poly.type
_entity_poly.pdbx_seq_one_letter_code
_entity_poly.pdbx_strand_id
1 'polypeptide(L)'
;DGRRTFRVDRIRTVRRTGAPAERPPDFDLGDAWAEVRDRVEDLRLPLSVQGLATVEVVPLLQWVLGRRLTVGGPAGDGRIEVEVRGHSDRALAGELAGFGAALEITAPDEVRSRLRDIGRELVDRYDGART
;
A
#
# COMPACT_ATOMS: atom_id res chain seq x y z
N ASP A 1 23.79 -12.08 -11.08
CA ASP A 1 22.34 -11.85 -10.85
C ASP A 1 21.55 -11.57 -12.14
N GLY A 2 21.29 -12.62 -12.91
CA GLY A 2 20.63 -12.55 -14.22
C GLY A 2 19.14 -12.90 -14.24
N ARG A 3 18.53 -13.24 -13.10
CA ARG A 3 17.12 -13.65 -13.03
C ARG A 3 16.20 -12.48 -13.41
N ARG A 4 15.27 -12.71 -14.34
CA ARG A 4 14.26 -11.74 -14.79
C ARG A 4 12.92 -12.44 -14.94
N THR A 5 11.85 -11.76 -14.58
CA THR A 5 10.48 -12.24 -14.81
C THR A 5 9.83 -11.43 -15.91
N PHE A 6 9.22 -12.12 -16.87
CA PHE A 6 8.54 -11.48 -18.00
C PHE A 6 7.04 -11.78 -17.94
N ARG A 7 6.24 -10.76 -18.23
CA ARG A 7 4.80 -10.87 -18.38
C ARG A 7 4.47 -11.39 -19.77
N VAL A 8 3.78 -12.51 -19.85
CA VAL A 8 3.42 -13.16 -21.13
C VAL A 8 2.61 -12.23 -22.03
N ASP A 9 1.68 -11.47 -21.46
CA ASP A 9 0.85 -10.47 -22.15
C ASP A 9 1.63 -9.27 -22.74
N ARG A 10 2.89 -9.08 -22.35
CA ARG A 10 3.75 -7.99 -22.85
C ARG A 10 4.77 -8.45 -23.89
N ILE A 11 4.81 -9.74 -24.23
CA ILE A 11 5.73 -10.27 -25.23
C ILE A 11 5.16 -10.00 -26.62
N ARG A 12 5.87 -9.20 -27.42
CA ARG A 12 5.46 -8.89 -28.81
C ARG A 12 5.80 -9.99 -29.80
N THR A 13 6.97 -10.61 -29.64
CA THR A 13 7.50 -11.62 -30.57
C THR A 13 8.37 -12.63 -29.84
N VAL A 14 8.35 -13.89 -30.27
CA VAL A 14 9.21 -14.96 -29.76
C VAL A 14 9.84 -15.70 -30.94
N ARG A 15 11.14 -15.98 -30.88
CA ARG A 15 11.85 -16.80 -31.88
C ARG A 15 12.55 -17.97 -31.19
N ARG A 16 12.33 -19.20 -31.69
CA ARG A 16 13.08 -20.37 -31.22
C ARG A 16 14.53 -20.26 -31.69
N THR A 17 15.47 -20.50 -30.78
CA THR A 17 16.92 -20.45 -31.07
C THR A 17 17.50 -21.81 -31.40
N GLY A 18 16.84 -22.90 -31.02
CA GLY A 18 17.34 -24.27 -31.18
C GLY A 18 18.35 -24.70 -30.11
N ALA A 19 18.84 -23.77 -29.28
CA ALA A 19 19.69 -24.07 -28.15
C ALA A 19 18.85 -24.59 -26.96
N PRO A 20 19.33 -25.62 -26.22
CA PRO A 20 18.67 -26.07 -25.00
C PRO A 20 18.74 -24.98 -23.92
N ALA A 21 17.73 -24.92 -23.06
CA ALA A 21 17.75 -24.07 -21.88
C ALA A 21 18.50 -24.77 -20.75
N GLU A 22 19.44 -24.08 -20.11
CA GLU A 22 20.13 -24.55 -18.91
C GLU A 22 19.39 -24.09 -17.66
N ARG A 23 18.91 -25.05 -16.86
CA ARG A 23 18.32 -24.77 -15.54
C ARG A 23 19.41 -24.90 -14.48
N PRO A 24 19.63 -23.88 -13.63
CA PRO A 24 20.56 -24.01 -12.51
C PRO A 24 20.13 -25.15 -11.58
N PRO A 25 21.06 -26.00 -11.12
CA PRO A 25 20.73 -27.19 -10.31
C PRO A 25 20.03 -26.84 -9.00
N ASP A 26 20.39 -25.71 -8.39
CA ASP A 26 19.83 -25.24 -7.11
C ASP A 26 18.64 -24.29 -7.27
N PHE A 27 18.05 -24.20 -8.48
CA PHE A 27 16.91 -23.33 -8.72
C PHE A 27 15.61 -23.95 -8.22
N ASP A 28 15.16 -23.48 -7.05
CA ASP A 28 13.80 -23.71 -6.56
C ASP A 28 12.80 -22.77 -7.24
N LEU A 29 11.84 -23.36 -7.96
CA LEU A 29 10.81 -22.60 -8.66
C LEU A 29 9.72 -22.08 -7.71
N GLY A 30 9.40 -22.83 -6.65
CA GLY A 30 8.39 -22.46 -5.67
C GLY A 30 8.80 -21.21 -4.90
N ASP A 31 10.04 -21.20 -4.39
CA ASP A 31 10.61 -20.06 -3.67
C ASP A 31 10.77 -18.85 -4.59
N ALA A 32 11.32 -19.06 -5.78
CA ALA A 32 11.46 -17.99 -6.77
C ALA A 32 10.11 -17.40 -7.19
N TRP A 33 9.06 -18.23 -7.29
CA TRP A 33 7.72 -17.77 -7.60
C TRP A 33 7.06 -17.03 -6.44
N ALA A 34 7.24 -17.48 -5.20
CA ALA A 34 6.78 -16.79 -4.01
C ALA A 34 7.40 -15.38 -3.92
N GLU A 35 8.72 -15.26 -4.07
CA GLU A 35 9.42 -13.97 -4.08
C GLU A 35 8.92 -13.02 -5.18
N VAL A 36 8.62 -13.55 -6.37
CA VAL A 36 8.08 -12.77 -7.49
C VAL A 36 6.65 -12.35 -7.22
N ARG A 37 5.80 -13.24 -6.72
CA ARG A 37 4.42 -12.94 -6.37
C ARG A 37 4.38 -11.87 -5.30
N ASP A 38 5.13 -12.03 -4.22
CA ASP A 38 5.15 -11.08 -3.10
C ASP A 38 5.67 -9.70 -3.58
N ARG A 39 6.71 -9.68 -4.43
CA ARG A 39 7.18 -8.43 -5.05
C ARG A 39 6.14 -7.81 -5.99
N VAL A 40 5.42 -8.62 -6.76
CA VAL A 40 4.39 -8.14 -7.71
C VAL A 40 3.14 -7.67 -6.96
N GLU A 41 2.78 -8.31 -5.85
CA GLU A 41 1.68 -7.95 -4.96
C GLU A 41 1.99 -6.64 -4.21
N ASP A 42 3.20 -6.50 -3.66
CA ASP A 42 3.71 -5.24 -3.10
C ASP A 42 3.69 -4.09 -4.14
N LEU A 43 3.96 -4.40 -5.42
CA LEU A 43 3.91 -3.44 -6.53
C LEU A 43 2.49 -3.20 -7.09
N ARG A 44 1.49 -3.98 -6.69
CA ARG A 44 0.10 -3.94 -7.20
C ARG A 44 -0.90 -3.32 -6.22
N LEU A 45 -0.42 -2.46 -5.33
CA LEU A 45 -1.26 -1.52 -4.59
C LEU A 45 -1.43 -0.24 -5.45
N PRO A 46 -2.44 -0.17 -6.36
CA PRO A 46 -2.55 0.94 -7.31
C PRO A 46 -2.82 2.28 -6.62
N LEU A 47 -3.34 2.26 -5.40
CA LEU A 47 -3.62 3.44 -4.62
C LEU A 47 -2.41 3.77 -3.74
N SER A 48 -1.92 5.00 -3.89
CA SER A 48 -0.95 5.62 -2.99
C SER A 48 -1.62 6.82 -2.33
N VAL A 49 -1.63 6.83 -0.99
CA VAL A 49 -2.22 7.87 -0.16
C VAL A 49 -1.11 8.60 0.55
N GLN A 50 -1.11 9.92 0.47
CA GLN A 50 -0.15 10.80 1.13
C GLN A 50 -0.80 11.41 2.37
N GLY A 51 -0.02 11.57 3.44
CA GLY A 51 -0.50 12.15 4.68
C GLY A 51 0.59 12.67 5.59
N LEU A 52 0.15 13.25 6.69
CA LEU A 52 0.97 13.78 7.78
C LEU A 52 0.53 13.13 9.08
N ALA A 53 1.45 12.44 9.74
CA ALA A 53 1.24 11.78 11.01
C ALA A 53 1.90 12.56 12.15
N THR A 54 1.30 12.60 13.33
CA THR A 54 2.05 13.04 14.51
C THR A 54 3.16 12.04 14.83
N VAL A 55 4.27 12.50 15.42
CA VAL A 55 5.43 11.64 15.70
C VAL A 55 5.04 10.44 16.58
N GLU A 56 4.10 10.65 17.51
CA GLU A 56 3.67 9.67 18.50
C GLU A 56 2.90 8.50 17.86
N VAL A 57 2.20 8.72 16.76
CA VAL A 57 1.39 7.67 16.11
C VAL A 57 2.19 6.85 15.09
N VAL A 58 3.39 7.29 14.69
CA VAL A 58 4.23 6.60 13.70
C VAL A 58 4.53 5.14 14.08
N PRO A 59 4.91 4.79 15.33
CA PRO A 59 5.15 3.39 15.70
C PRO A 59 3.90 2.52 15.55
N LEU A 60 2.71 3.07 15.86
CA LEU A 60 1.44 2.37 15.68
C LEU A 60 1.12 2.19 14.19
N LEU A 61 1.33 3.22 13.36
CA LEU A 61 1.17 3.11 11.91
C LEU A 61 2.09 2.02 11.32
N GLN A 62 3.34 1.95 11.77
CA GLN A 62 4.28 0.91 11.34
C GLN A 62 3.79 -0.48 11.73
N TRP A 63 3.21 -0.63 12.92
CA TRP A 63 2.66 -1.89 13.38
C TRP A 63 1.41 -2.32 12.59
N VAL A 64 0.46 -1.41 12.36
CA VAL A 64 -0.81 -1.70 11.66
C VAL A 64 -0.61 -1.89 10.15
N LEU A 65 0.13 -0.99 9.50
CA LEU A 65 0.24 -0.93 8.05
C LEU A 65 1.40 -1.76 7.50
N GLY A 66 2.41 -2.02 8.34
CA GLY A 66 3.58 -2.81 7.97
C GLY A 66 4.26 -2.29 6.71
N ARG A 67 4.48 -3.19 5.74
CA ARG A 67 5.16 -2.89 4.47
C ARG A 67 4.41 -1.90 3.57
N ARG A 68 3.14 -1.63 3.85
CA ARG A 68 2.33 -0.67 3.07
C ARG A 68 2.64 0.78 3.42
N LEU A 69 3.31 1.03 4.54
CA LEU A 69 3.69 2.35 5.00
C LEU A 69 5.13 2.67 4.58
N THR A 70 5.31 3.84 3.98
CA THR A 70 6.60 4.51 3.86
C THR A 70 6.59 5.73 4.77
N VAL A 71 7.61 5.85 5.62
CA VAL A 71 7.80 6.99 6.53
C VAL A 71 8.82 7.93 5.92
N GLY A 72 8.42 9.17 5.70
CA GLY A 72 9.24 10.25 5.16
C GLY A 72 9.92 11.08 6.23
N GLY A 73 10.26 12.32 5.88
CA GLY A 73 10.90 13.28 6.77
C GLY A 73 9.90 14.09 7.61
N PRO A 74 10.39 14.96 8.49
CA PRO A 74 9.56 15.94 9.17
C PRO A 74 9.05 17.00 8.18
N ALA A 75 7.76 17.32 8.27
CA ALA A 75 7.13 18.45 7.63
C ALA A 75 7.41 19.75 8.40
N GLY A 76 7.08 20.90 7.80
CA GLY A 76 7.35 22.22 8.37
C GLY A 76 6.66 22.52 9.71
N ASP A 77 5.67 21.72 10.10
CA ASP A 77 4.92 21.82 11.36
C ASP A 77 5.32 20.75 12.41
N GLY A 78 6.37 19.98 12.13
CA GLY A 78 6.87 18.94 13.04
C GLY A 78 6.16 17.59 12.93
N ARG A 79 5.15 17.44 12.07
CA ARG A 79 4.57 16.13 11.71
C ARG A 79 5.49 15.35 10.78
N ILE A 80 5.22 14.07 10.61
CA ILE A 80 5.99 13.16 9.76
C ILE A 80 5.20 12.87 8.49
N GLU A 81 5.84 13.06 7.33
CA GLU A 81 5.27 12.67 6.05
C GLU A 81 5.12 11.15 5.97
N VAL A 82 3.99 10.68 5.46
CA VAL A 82 3.73 9.25 5.25
C VAL A 82 3.10 8.98 3.89
N GLU A 83 3.52 7.90 3.25
CA GLU A 83 2.83 7.30 2.10
C GLU A 83 2.25 5.95 2.54
N VAL A 84 0.97 5.72 2.26
CA VAL A 84 0.29 4.43 2.52
C VAL A 84 -0.24 3.85 1.23
N ARG A 85 0.08 2.60 0.97
CA ARG A 85 -0.38 1.86 -0.22
C ARG A 85 -1.58 0.97 0.07
N GLY A 86 -2.52 0.89 -0.88
CA GLY A 86 -3.75 0.11 -0.73
C GLY A 86 -4.34 -0.42 -2.04
N HIS A 87 -5.34 -1.29 -1.91
CA HIS A 87 -6.07 -1.90 -3.03
C HIS A 87 -7.42 -1.22 -3.32
N SER A 88 -7.99 -0.51 -2.34
CA SER A 88 -9.33 0.08 -2.43
C SER A 88 -9.40 1.34 -1.57
N ASP A 89 -9.85 2.44 -2.17
CA ASP A 89 -10.03 3.71 -1.47
C ASP A 89 -10.95 3.58 -0.26
N ARG A 90 -12.03 2.79 -0.37
CA ARG A 90 -13.03 2.63 0.71
C ARG A 90 -12.44 1.85 1.87
N ALA A 91 -11.79 0.72 1.59
CA ALA A 91 -11.20 -0.12 2.63
C ALA A 91 -10.05 0.60 3.33
N LEU A 92 -9.19 1.26 2.55
CA LEU A 92 -8.08 2.03 3.09
C LEU A 92 -8.56 3.23 3.90
N ALA A 93 -9.55 4.00 3.42
CA ALA A 93 -10.12 5.09 4.20
C ALA A 93 -10.72 4.61 5.53
N GLY A 94 -11.39 3.45 5.55
CA GLY A 94 -11.91 2.86 6.80
C GLY A 94 -10.82 2.51 7.81
N GLU A 95 -9.72 1.90 7.35
CA GLU A 95 -8.55 1.60 8.19
C GLU A 95 -7.89 2.88 8.71
N LEU A 96 -7.67 3.86 7.83
CA LEU A 96 -7.00 5.12 8.16
C LEU A 96 -7.86 6.02 9.09
N ALA A 97 -9.19 5.93 9.01
CA ALA A 97 -10.10 6.68 9.88
C ALA A 97 -9.89 6.37 11.37
N GLY A 98 -9.42 5.16 11.70
CA GLY A 98 -9.16 4.75 13.09
C GLY A 98 -8.08 5.56 13.80
N PHE A 99 -7.18 6.23 13.05
CA PHE A 99 -6.14 7.09 13.61
C PHE A 99 -6.63 8.50 13.93
N GLY A 100 -7.82 8.88 13.44
CA GLY A 100 -8.43 10.18 13.70
C GLY A 100 -7.50 11.35 13.38
N ALA A 101 -7.47 12.35 14.25
CA ALA A 101 -6.67 13.56 14.07
C ALA A 101 -5.14 13.34 14.10
N ALA A 102 -4.67 12.16 14.56
CA ALA A 102 -3.24 11.86 14.58
C ALA A 102 -2.67 11.60 13.18
N LEU A 103 -3.53 11.33 12.19
CA LEU A 103 -3.17 11.12 10.79
C LEU A 103 -4.05 11.99 9.88
N GLU A 104 -3.46 12.99 9.25
CA GLU A 104 -4.12 13.78 8.21
C GLU A 104 -3.79 13.22 6.82
N ILE A 105 -4.81 12.96 6.01
CA ILE A 105 -4.62 12.58 4.60
C ILE A 105 -4.69 13.82 3.71
N THR A 106 -3.62 14.04 2.93
CA THR A 106 -3.45 15.21 2.05
C THR A 106 -3.76 14.89 0.60
N ALA A 107 -3.58 13.64 0.15
CA ALA A 107 -3.95 13.17 -1.19
C ALA A 107 -4.18 11.66 -1.23
N PRO A 108 -4.95 11.13 -2.19
CA PRO A 108 -5.77 11.86 -3.16
C PRO A 108 -7.11 12.33 -2.56
N ASP A 109 -7.78 13.29 -3.22
CA ASP A 109 -9.03 13.89 -2.72
C ASP A 109 -10.18 12.89 -2.60
N GLU A 110 -10.16 11.82 -3.40
CA GLU A 110 -11.09 10.70 -3.32
C GLU A 110 -11.07 10.06 -1.93
N VAL A 111 -9.89 9.84 -1.36
CA VAL A 111 -9.72 9.23 -0.03
C VAL A 111 -10.14 10.21 1.06
N ARG A 112 -9.82 11.50 0.91
CA ARG A 112 -10.28 12.55 1.84
C ARG A 112 -11.80 12.66 1.88
N SER A 113 -12.45 12.53 0.73
CA SER A 113 -13.92 12.51 0.63
C SER A 113 -14.52 11.30 1.36
N ARG A 114 -13.91 10.12 1.19
CA ARG A 114 -14.36 8.90 1.90
C ARG A 114 -14.16 8.99 3.41
N LEU A 115 -13.06 9.58 3.88
CA LEU A 115 -12.84 9.86 5.31
C LEU A 115 -13.89 10.81 5.88
N ARG A 116 -14.27 11.84 5.11
CA ARG A 116 -15.37 12.75 5.50
C ARG A 116 -16.69 12.01 5.65
N ASP A 117 -17.01 11.12 4.70
CA ASP A 117 -18.26 10.35 4.75
C ASP A 117 -18.27 9.39 5.94
N ILE A 118 -17.17 8.69 6.20
CA ILE A 118 -17.00 7.85 7.40
C ILE A 118 -17.19 8.70 8.67
N GLY A 119 -16.56 9.87 8.74
CA GLY A 119 -16.71 10.78 9.88
C GLY A 119 -18.17 11.19 10.13
N ARG A 120 -18.92 11.49 9.07
CA ARG A 120 -20.37 11.79 9.16
C ARG A 120 -21.17 10.58 9.63
N GLU A 121 -20.94 9.41 9.06
CA GLU A 121 -21.61 8.17 9.47
C GLU A 121 -21.39 7.87 10.96
N LEU A 122 -20.16 8.08 11.46
CA LEU A 122 -19.83 7.90 12.88
C LEU A 122 -20.56 8.93 13.76
N VAL A 123 -20.51 10.21 13.40
CA VAL A 123 -21.23 11.28 14.13
C VAL A 123 -22.72 10.98 14.18
N ASP A 124 -23.37 10.73 13.03
CA ASP A 124 -24.81 10.46 12.94
C ASP A 124 -25.21 9.25 13.81
N ARG A 125 -24.36 8.22 13.86
CA ARG A 125 -24.63 6.99 14.62
C ARG A 125 -24.47 7.16 16.12
N TYR A 126 -23.47 7.90 16.57
CA TYR A 126 -23.11 7.99 17.99
C TYR A 126 -23.62 9.25 18.69
N ASP A 127 -23.93 10.32 17.95
CA ASP A 127 -24.59 11.50 18.52
C ASP A 127 -26.10 11.25 18.76
N GLY A 128 -26.70 10.32 18.01
CA GLY A 128 -28.10 9.91 18.18
C GLY A 128 -28.37 8.89 19.30
N ALA A 129 -27.34 8.37 19.97
CA ALA A 129 -27.46 7.44 21.10
C ALA A 129 -27.38 8.19 22.44
N ARG A 130 -28.31 9.12 22.65
CA ARG A 130 -28.63 9.63 23.99
C ARG A 130 -30.14 9.77 24.12
N THR A 131 -30.77 8.71 24.59
CA THR A 131 -31.97 8.78 25.41
C THR A 131 -31.79 7.79 26.55
#